data_AF-A0AAU7NLI9-F1
#
_entry.id   AF-A0AAU7NLI9-F1
#
_cell.length_a   1.000
_cell.length_b   1.000
_cell.length_c   1.000
_cell.angle_alpha   90.00
_cell.angle_beta   90.00
_cell.angle_gamma   90.00
#
_symmetry.space_group_name_H-M   'P 1'
#
loop_
_entity.id
_entity.type
_entity.pdbx_description
1 polymer ?
#
loop_
_entity_poly.entity_id
_entity_poly.type
_entity_poly.pdbx_seq_one_letter_code
_entity_poly.pdbx_strand_id
1 'polypeptide(L)'
;MEIPLTLSEESLNVIHGVMLKSAQEAFSEVVQRQKYPRYMTIKDASGYAGVAVNTFKKEFINKGLRVIDPDGLKRIDKNDIDEFMENMKF
;
A
#
# COMPACT_ATOMS: atom_id res chain seq x y z
N MET A 1 27.81 -31.09 24.71
CA MET A 1 28.75 -30.00 25.06
C MET A 1 28.28 -28.80 24.27
N GLU A 2 27.57 -27.88 24.92
CA GLU A 2 27.17 -26.61 24.29
C GLU A 2 28.33 -25.65 24.46
N ILE A 3 28.95 -25.24 23.35
CA ILE A 3 30.01 -24.24 23.38
C ILE A 3 29.30 -22.88 23.43
N PRO A 4 29.46 -22.09 24.52
CA PRO A 4 28.84 -20.77 24.59
C PRO A 4 29.43 -19.89 23.49
N LEU A 5 28.56 -19.42 22.59
CA LEU A 5 28.94 -18.49 21.54
C LEU A 5 29.17 -17.12 22.18
N THR A 6 30.42 -16.80 22.49
CA THR A 6 30.80 -15.47 23.01
C THR A 6 31.05 -14.53 21.84
N LEU A 7 30.15 -13.58 21.64
CA LEU A 7 30.27 -12.57 20.59
C LEU A 7 30.94 -11.30 21.17
N SER A 8 31.81 -10.67 20.39
CA SER A 8 32.32 -9.34 20.71
C SER A 8 31.21 -8.29 20.59
N GLU A 9 31.34 -7.17 21.32
CA GLU A 9 30.38 -6.04 21.19
C GLU A 9 30.26 -5.54 19.75
N GLU A 10 31.37 -5.51 19.02
CA GLU A 10 31.39 -5.15 17.60
C GLU A 10 30.54 -6.12 16.76
N SER A 11 30.66 -7.42 17.01
CA SER A 11 29.84 -8.43 16.33
C SER A 11 28.36 -8.29 16.67
N LEU A 12 28.02 -8.00 17.92
CA LEU A 12 26.65 -7.74 18.36
C LEU A 12 26.05 -6.50 17.68
N ASN A 13 26.82 -5.43 17.54
CA ASN A 13 26.38 -4.21 16.86
C ASN A 13 26.11 -4.46 15.37
N VAL A 14 26.95 -5.26 14.71
CA VAL A 14 26.74 -5.67 13.32
C VAL A 14 25.46 -6.51 13.20
N ILE A 15 25.26 -7.50 14.06
CA ILE A 15 24.05 -8.35 14.07
C ILE A 15 22.79 -7.50 14.30
N HIS A 16 22.83 -6.57 15.25
CA HIS A 16 21.73 -5.66 15.52
C HIS A 16 21.39 -4.81 14.31
N GLY A 17 22.40 -4.23 13.64
CA GLY A 17 22.21 -3.44 12.43
C GLY A 17 21.62 -4.25 11.26
N VAL A 18 22.09 -5.48 11.06
CA VAL A 18 21.55 -6.39 10.05
C VAL A 18 20.10 -6.77 10.36
N MET A 19 19.78 -7.13 11.61
CA MET A 19 18.41 -7.43 12.02
C MET A 19 17.47 -6.23 11.83
N LEU A 20 17.89 -5.02 12.22
CA LEU A 20 17.10 -3.81 12.05
C LEU A 20 16.81 -3.52 10.58
N LYS A 21 17.81 -3.67 9.72
CA LYS A 21 17.67 -3.51 8.28
C LYS A 21 16.71 -4.54 7.67
N SER A 22 16.89 -5.83 8.00
CA SER A 22 15.99 -6.89 7.53
C SER A 22 14.56 -6.69 8.02
N ALA A 23 14.37 -6.23 9.26
CA ALA A 23 13.05 -5.87 9.77
C ALA A 23 12.46 -4.69 9.00
N GLN A 24 13.22 -3.60 8.79
CA GLN A 24 12.77 -2.44 8.01
C GLN A 24 12.37 -2.83 6.58
N GLU A 25 13.16 -3.66 5.91
CA GLU A 25 12.86 -4.16 4.57
C GLU A 25 11.57 -4.98 4.56
N ALA A 26 11.43 -5.96 5.46
CA ALA A 26 10.23 -6.78 5.60
C ALA A 26 8.98 -5.93 5.93
N PHE A 27 9.11 -4.95 6.82
CA PHE A 27 8.02 -4.04 7.16
C PHE A 27 7.71 -3.05 6.04
N SER A 28 8.69 -2.62 5.25
CA SER A 28 8.45 -1.71 4.11
C SER A 28 7.53 -2.34 3.07
N GLU A 29 7.68 -3.63 2.78
CA GLU A 29 6.79 -4.37 1.87
C GLU A 29 5.36 -4.47 2.42
N VAL A 30 5.23 -4.66 3.74
CA VAL A 30 3.93 -4.73 4.44
C VAL A 30 3.26 -3.36 4.54
N VAL A 31 4.01 -2.30 4.80
CA VAL A 31 3.52 -0.91 4.88
C VAL A 31 3.04 -0.43 3.52
N GLN A 32 3.75 -0.77 2.43
CA GLN A 32 3.29 -0.46 1.07
C GLN A 32 1.96 -1.18 0.74
N ARG A 33 1.81 -2.45 1.19
CA ARG A 33 0.55 -3.20 1.05
C ARG A 33 -0.60 -2.65 1.89
N GLN A 34 -0.32 -1.90 2.96
CA GLN A 34 -1.34 -1.44 3.92
C GLN A 34 -1.75 0.04 3.78
N LYS A 35 -1.09 0.84 2.93
CA LYS A 35 -1.39 2.28 2.87
C LYS A 35 -2.84 2.59 2.48
N TYR A 36 -3.47 1.74 1.67
CA TYR A 36 -4.85 1.91 1.25
C TYR A 36 -5.66 0.61 1.44
N PRO A 37 -6.84 0.66 2.08
CA PRO A 37 -7.70 -0.51 2.23
C PRO A 37 -8.26 -0.96 0.87
N ARG A 38 -8.74 -2.20 0.76
CA ARG A 38 -9.37 -2.69 -0.48
C ARG A 38 -10.56 -1.83 -0.91
N TYR A 39 -11.45 -1.48 0.03
CA TYR A 39 -12.60 -0.63 -0.22
C TYR A 39 -12.32 0.78 0.29
N MET A 40 -12.03 1.67 -0.65
CA MET A 40 -11.53 3.01 -0.37
C MET A 40 -12.65 4.05 -0.34
N THR A 41 -12.47 5.09 0.47
CA THR A 41 -13.24 6.32 0.28
C THR A 41 -12.81 7.00 -1.03
N ILE A 42 -13.59 7.96 -1.55
CA ILE A 42 -13.17 8.75 -2.72
C ILE A 42 -11.81 9.44 -2.48
N LYS A 43 -11.55 9.89 -1.25
CA LYS A 43 -10.29 10.55 -0.88
C LYS A 43 -9.12 9.56 -0.97
N ASP A 44 -9.29 8.38 -0.37
CA ASP A 44 -8.25 7.35 -0.38
C ASP A 44 -8.00 6.83 -1.79
N ALA A 45 -9.06 6.59 -2.57
CA ALA A 45 -8.97 6.16 -3.96
C ALA A 45 -8.23 7.18 -4.83
N SER A 46 -8.50 8.48 -4.65
CA SER A 46 -7.75 9.53 -5.36
C SER A 46 -6.27 9.57 -4.96
N GLY A 47 -5.98 9.34 -3.67
CA GLY A 47 -4.60 9.21 -3.18
C GLY A 47 -3.89 7.98 -3.74
N TYR A 48 -4.59 6.85 -3.81
CA TYR A 48 -4.09 5.61 -4.40
C TYR A 48 -3.76 5.78 -5.89
N ALA A 49 -4.67 6.41 -6.65
CA ALA A 49 -4.48 6.71 -8.07
C ALA A 49 -3.49 7.87 -8.32
N GLY A 50 -2.97 8.53 -7.28
CA GLY A 50 -1.99 9.60 -7.40
C GLY A 50 -2.54 10.91 -7.99
N VAL A 51 -3.84 11.20 -7.83
CA VAL A 51 -4.50 12.38 -8.43
C VAL A 51 -5.32 13.16 -7.41
N ALA A 52 -5.61 14.44 -7.72
CA ALA A 52 -6.51 15.24 -6.90
C ALA A 52 -7.95 14.67 -6.92
N VAL A 53 -8.69 14.81 -5.82
CA VAL A 53 -10.08 14.31 -5.67
C VAL A 53 -10.99 14.74 -6.82
N ASN A 54 -10.90 15.99 -7.27
CA ASN A 54 -11.73 16.49 -8.36
C ASN A 54 -11.37 15.85 -9.70
N THR A 55 -10.09 15.61 -9.94
CA THR A 55 -9.60 14.88 -11.12
C THR A 55 -10.07 13.44 -11.06
N PHE A 56 -9.97 12.77 -9.90
CA PHE A 56 -10.47 11.39 -9.74
C PHE A 56 -11.95 11.28 -10.07
N LYS A 57 -12.78 12.20 -9.56
CA LYS A 57 -14.22 12.23 -9.89
C LYS A 57 -14.47 12.38 -11.39
N LYS A 58 -13.76 13.29 -12.06
CA LYS A 58 -13.97 13.60 -13.49
C LYS A 58 -13.39 12.54 -14.42
N GLU A 59 -12.17 12.09 -14.17
CA GLU A 59 -11.41 11.24 -15.08
C GLU A 59 -11.59 9.75 -14.81
N PHE A 60 -12.13 9.38 -13.64
CA PHE A 60 -12.36 7.98 -13.28
C PHE A 60 -13.85 7.72 -13.13
N ILE A 61 -14.50 8.31 -12.12
CA ILE A 61 -15.91 8.01 -11.79
C ILE A 61 -16.84 8.42 -12.94
N ASN A 62 -16.76 9.66 -13.40
CA ASN A 62 -17.62 10.14 -14.49
C ASN A 62 -17.31 9.45 -15.84
N LYS A 63 -16.14 8.82 -15.98
CA LYS A 63 -15.73 8.05 -17.16
C LYS A 63 -16.05 6.55 -17.05
N GLY A 64 -16.73 6.13 -15.97
CA GLY A 64 -17.27 4.77 -15.86
C GLY A 64 -16.58 3.87 -14.84
N LEU A 65 -15.67 4.39 -14.00
CA LEU A 65 -15.18 3.61 -12.85
C LEU A 65 -16.35 3.24 -11.93
N ARG A 66 -16.45 1.96 -11.58
CA ARG A 66 -17.49 1.42 -10.69
C ARG A 66 -17.41 2.06 -9.30
N VAL A 67 -18.57 2.36 -8.72
CA VAL A 67 -18.72 2.85 -7.35
C VAL A 67 -19.70 1.96 -6.60
N ILE A 68 -19.27 1.46 -5.45
CA ILE A 68 -20.09 0.71 -4.51
C ILE A 68 -20.84 1.74 -3.65
N ASP A 69 -22.18 1.71 -3.65
CA ASP A 69 -23.00 2.70 -2.96
C ASP A 69 -24.16 2.05 -2.17
N PRO A 70 -23.88 1.35 -1.05
CA PRO A 70 -24.92 0.94 -0.11
C PRO A 70 -25.46 2.17 0.62
N ASP A 71 -26.66 2.60 0.24
CA ASP A 71 -27.44 3.65 0.90
C ASP A 71 -26.70 4.99 1.10
N GLY A 72 -25.94 5.42 0.08
CA GLY A 72 -25.23 6.71 0.06
C GLY A 72 -23.77 6.63 0.55
N LEU A 73 -23.32 5.48 1.06
CA LEU A 73 -21.94 5.27 1.49
C LEU A 73 -21.05 4.84 0.31
N LYS A 74 -20.52 5.82 -0.41
CA LYS A 74 -19.65 5.57 -1.57
C LYS A 74 -18.31 4.93 -1.18
N ARG A 75 -17.99 3.83 -1.84
CA ARG A 75 -16.72 3.10 -1.78
C ARG A 75 -16.23 2.73 -3.17
N ILE A 76 -14.93 2.60 -3.31
CA ILE A 76 -14.27 2.19 -4.56
C ILE A 76 -13.42 0.96 -4.25
N ASP A 77 -13.62 -0.14 -4.97
CA ASP A 77 -12.73 -1.30 -4.88
C ASP A 77 -11.39 -0.96 -5.56
N LYS A 78 -10.28 -1.21 -4.87
CA LYS A 78 -8.93 -1.08 -5.41
C LYS A 78 -8.78 -1.78 -6.76
N ASN A 79 -9.34 -2.99 -6.89
CA ASN A 79 -9.22 -3.79 -8.11
C ASN A 79 -9.92 -3.13 -9.30
N ASP A 80 -11.01 -2.40 -9.05
CA ASP A 80 -11.74 -1.67 -10.10
C ASP A 80 -10.89 -0.51 -10.63
N ILE A 81 -10.12 0.15 -9.76
CA ILE A 81 -9.19 1.21 -10.16
C ILE A 81 -8.07 0.61 -11.03
N ASP A 82 -7.49 -0.51 -10.59
CA ASP A 82 -6.40 -1.18 -11.31
C ASP A 82 -6.87 -1.66 -12.70
N GLU A 83 -8.05 -2.30 -12.79
CA GLU A 83 -8.67 -2.74 -14.04
C GLU A 83 -9.00 -1.56 -14.97
N PHE A 84 -9.58 -0.48 -14.44
CA PHE A 84 -9.91 0.72 -15.20
C PHE A 84 -8.67 1.35 -15.84
N MET A 85 -7.58 1.44 -15.08
CA MET A 85 -6.31 1.99 -15.57
C MET A 85 -5.67 1.10 -16.63
N GLU A 86 -5.69 -0.23 -16.44
CA GLU A 86 -5.16 -1.18 -17.42
C GLU A 86 -5.90 -1.06 -18.76
N ASN A 87 -7.23 -0.98 -18.72
CA ASN A 87 -8.07 -0.82 -19.91
C ASN A 87 -7.89 0.52 -20.64
N MET A 88 -7.26 1.52 -20.01
CA MET A 88 -6.98 2.84 -20.59
C MET A 88 -5.53 3.01 -21.05
N LYS A 89 -4.68 1.98 -20.89
CA LYS A 89 -3.33 2.00 -21.46
C LYS A 89 -3.39 1.90 -22.98
N PHE A 90 -2.56 2.70 -23.65
CA PHE A 90 -2.39 2.72 -25.10
C PHE A 90 -1.14 1.95 -25.51
#